data_AF-A0A2H5N3Y3-F1
#
_entry.id   AF-A0A2H5N3Y3-F1
#
_cell.length_a   1.000
_cell.length_b   1.000
_cell.length_c   1.000
_cell.angle_alpha   90.00
_cell.angle_beta   90.00
_cell.angle_gamma   90.00
#
_symmetry.space_group_name_H-M   'P 1'
#
loop_
_entity.id
_entity.type
_entity.pdbx_description
1 polymer ?
#
loop_
_entity_poly.entity_id
_entity_poly.type
_entity_poly.pdbx_seq_one_letter_code
_entity_poly.pdbx_strand_id
1 'polypeptide(L)'
;MVPASRGAGIMAARVPKKVLQFAGIDDVFTSSRGSTKTLGNFVKATFECLLKTYGFLTPDFWRETRFVKSPYQEYTDLLTAKPISKAVITKVDQVEP
;
A
#
# COMPACT_ATOMS: atom_id res chain seq x y z
N MET A 1 0.23 -8.86 14.52
CA MET A 1 1.34 -9.75 14.12
C MET A 1 2.53 -9.43 15.00
N VAL A 2 3.35 -10.43 15.32
CA VAL A 2 4.55 -10.23 16.15
C VAL A 2 5.75 -10.81 15.40
N PRO A 3 6.89 -10.09 15.34
CA PRO A 3 8.11 -10.62 14.73
C PRO A 3 8.52 -11.95 15.36
N ALA A 4 8.98 -12.90 14.54
CA ALA A 4 9.50 -14.18 15.00
C ALA A 4 11.01 -14.27 14.74
N SER A 5 11.69 -15.19 15.44
CA SER A 5 13.08 -15.50 15.13
C SER A 5 13.20 -16.10 13.73
N ARG A 6 14.37 -15.92 13.10
CA ARG A 6 14.61 -16.44 11.76
C ARG A 6 14.46 -17.97 11.70
N GLY A 7 13.77 -18.49 10.69
CA GLY A 7 13.52 -19.92 10.52
C GLY A 7 12.37 -20.50 11.37
N ALA A 8 11.62 -19.66 12.09
CA ALA A 8 10.41 -20.06 12.81
C ALA A 8 9.24 -20.41 11.87
N GLY A 9 9.24 -19.85 10.65
CA GLY A 9 8.17 -19.95 9.68
C GLY A 9 6.93 -19.14 10.07
N ILE A 10 5.87 -19.30 9.28
CA ILE A 10 4.58 -18.63 9.50
C ILE A 10 3.70 -19.49 10.43
N MET A 11 3.58 -19.06 11.68
CA MET A 11 2.65 -19.66 12.66
C MET A 11 1.29 -18.95 12.60
N ALA A 12 0.45 -19.40 11.68
CA ALA A 12 -0.88 -18.85 11.47
C ALA A 12 -1.89 -19.91 11.02
N ALA A 13 -3.19 -19.58 11.15
CA ALA A 13 -4.26 -20.36 10.55
C ALA A 13 -4.15 -20.40 9.01
N ARG A 14 -4.79 -21.39 8.37
CA ARG A 14 -4.66 -21.66 6.93
C ARG A 14 -4.90 -20.43 6.02
N VAL A 15 -5.85 -19.57 6.41
CA VAL A 15 -6.25 -18.40 5.62
C VAL A 15 -5.18 -17.28 5.69
N PRO A 16 -4.84 -16.72 6.87
CA PRO A 16 -3.75 -15.75 6.99
C PRO A 16 -2.40 -16.29 6.50
N LYS A 17 -2.12 -17.58 6.70
CA LYS A 17 -0.87 -18.19 6.25
C LYS A 17 -0.63 -17.99 4.75
N LYS A 18 -1.66 -18.20 3.92
CA LYS A 18 -1.54 -17.95 2.46
C LYS A 18 -1.34 -16.47 2.13
N VAL A 19 -2.05 -15.58 2.81
CA VAL A 19 -1.91 -14.13 2.60
C VAL A 19 -0.50 -13.67 2.95
N LEU A 20 0.06 -14.16 4.05
CA LEU A 20 1.42 -13.85 4.50
C LEU A 20 2.49 -14.43 3.57
N GLN A 21 2.26 -15.61 3.00
CA GLN A 21 3.12 -16.18 1.95
C GLN A 21 3.12 -15.30 0.69
N PHE A 22 1.96 -14.79 0.27
CA PHE A 22 1.89 -13.86 -0.87
C PHE A 22 2.55 -12.51 -0.59
N ALA A 23 2.56 -12.08 0.67
CA ALA A 23 3.28 -10.89 1.10
C ALA A 23 4.80 -11.08 1.17
N GLY A 24 5.31 -12.31 1.02
CA GLY A 24 6.74 -12.61 1.09
C GLY A 24 7.31 -12.58 2.51
N ILE A 25 6.48 -12.82 3.53
CA ILE A 25 6.93 -12.88 4.93
C ILE A 25 7.31 -14.32 5.28
N ASP A 26 8.57 -14.53 5.68
CA ASP A 26 9.09 -15.85 6.02
C ASP A 26 8.72 -16.27 7.46
N ASP A 27 8.94 -15.37 8.42
CA ASP A 27 8.89 -15.68 9.85
C ASP A 27 7.98 -14.71 10.59
N VAL A 28 6.85 -15.20 11.12
CA VAL A 28 5.93 -14.36 11.90
C VAL A 28 5.01 -15.17 12.81
N PHE A 29 4.79 -14.65 14.02
CA PHE A 29 3.75 -15.14 14.91
C PHE A 29 2.46 -14.35 14.73
N THR A 30 1.34 -15.05 14.64
CA THR A 30 0.02 -14.43 14.52
C THR A 30 -0.85 -14.72 15.74
N SER A 31 -1.61 -13.72 16.14
CA SER A 31 -2.68 -13.85 17.12
C SER A 31 -3.89 -13.11 16.58
N SER A 32 -5.05 -13.74 16.66
CA SER A 32 -6.32 -13.21 16.16
C SER A 32 -7.39 -13.36 17.22
N ARG A 33 -8.19 -12.30 17.43
CA ARG A 33 -9.31 -12.28 18.38
C ARG A 33 -10.57 -11.87 17.63
N GLY A 34 -11.70 -12.48 17.98
CA GLY A 34 -13.01 -12.23 17.35
C GLY A 34 -13.50 -13.39 16.49
N SER A 35 -14.46 -13.14 15.59
CA SER A 35 -15.09 -14.17 14.76
C SER A 35 -14.23 -14.54 13.53
N THR A 36 -13.27 -15.43 13.73
CA THR A 36 -12.34 -15.92 12.69
C THR A 36 -12.92 -16.99 11.77
N LYS A 37 -14.15 -17.47 12.05
CA LYS A 37 -14.87 -18.44 11.19
C LYS A 37 -15.28 -17.82 9.85
N THR A 38 -15.50 -16.50 9.83
CA THR A 38 -15.87 -15.78 8.60
C THR A 38 -14.62 -15.46 7.77
N LEU A 39 -14.50 -16.10 6.60
CA LEU A 39 -13.30 -16.00 5.78
C LEU A 39 -13.01 -14.57 5.32
N GLY A 40 -14.02 -13.84 4.83
CA GLY A 40 -13.85 -12.49 4.30
C GLY A 40 -13.29 -11.50 5.33
N ASN A 41 -13.89 -11.46 6.52
CA ASN A 41 -13.41 -10.59 7.61
C ASN A 41 -12.01 -10.98 8.07
N PHE A 42 -11.72 -12.29 8.10
CA PHE A 42 -10.43 -12.78 8.57
C PHE A 42 -9.28 -12.44 7.60
N VAL A 43 -9.52 -12.56 6.29
CA VAL A 43 -8.59 -12.09 5.25
C VAL A 43 -8.42 -10.58 5.34
N LYS A 44 -9.52 -9.83 5.42
CA LYS A 44 -9.50 -8.36 5.50
C LYS A 44 -8.68 -7.87 6.70
N ALA A 45 -8.88 -8.47 7.88
CA ALA A 45 -8.10 -8.13 9.07
C ALA A 45 -6.60 -8.40 8.90
N THR A 46 -6.25 -9.49 8.21
CA THR A 46 -4.84 -9.80 7.90
C THR A 46 -4.25 -8.77 6.94
N PHE A 47 -4.99 -8.40 5.89
CA PHE A 47 -4.56 -7.39 4.91
C PHE A 47 -4.40 -6.01 5.56
N GLU A 48 -5.34 -5.62 6.42
CA GLU A 48 -5.26 -4.35 7.15
C GLU A 48 -4.03 -4.30 8.07
N CYS A 49 -3.69 -5.43 8.71
CA CYS A 49 -2.48 -5.53 9.52
C CYS A 49 -1.21 -5.30 8.67
N LEU A 50 -1.16 -5.84 7.44
CA LEU A 50 -0.06 -5.62 6.51
C LEU A 50 0.01 -4.17 6.02
N LEU A 51 -1.12 -3.54 5.71
CA LEU A 51 -1.15 -2.14 5.29
C LEU A 51 -0.56 -1.21 6.36
N LYS A 52 -0.84 -1.50 7.65
CA LYS A 52 -0.34 -0.73 8.79
C LYS A 52 1.16 -0.88 9.03
N THR A 53 1.86 -1.84 8.43
CA THR A 53 3.32 -1.99 8.65
C THR A 53 4.10 -0.81 8.11
N TYR A 54 3.72 -0.27 6.94
CA TYR A 54 4.32 0.95 6.38
C TYR A 54 3.76 2.23 7.03
N GLY A 55 2.62 2.14 7.72
CA GLY A 55 2.07 3.25 8.50
C GLY A 55 2.74 3.45 9.86
N PHE A 56 3.57 2.50 10.30
CA PHE A 56 4.29 2.60 11.56
C PHE A 56 5.63 3.32 11.38
N LEU A 57 5.84 4.40 12.12
CA LEU A 57 7.06 5.20 12.03
C LEU A 57 8.15 4.63 12.96
N THR A 58 9.09 3.87 12.39
CA THR A 58 10.30 3.42 13.11
C THR A 58 11.38 4.50 13.10
N PRO A 59 12.36 4.45 14.03
CA PRO A 59 13.48 5.39 14.05
C PRO A 59 14.25 5.50 12.74
N ASP A 60 14.27 4.43 11.94
CA ASP A 60 14.90 4.40 10.61
C ASP A 60 14.26 5.39 9.62
N PHE A 61 12.99 5.74 9.84
CA PHE A 61 12.22 6.64 8.99
C PHE A 61 12.11 8.07 9.54
N TRP A 62 12.82 8.43 10.62
CA TRP A 62 12.78 9.78 11.19
C TRP A 62 13.57 10.82 10.38
N ARG A 63 14.41 10.38 9.45
CA ARG A 63 15.14 11.29 8.57
C ARG A 63 14.16 12.11 7.72
N GLU A 64 14.47 13.38 7.51
CA GLU A 64 13.68 14.27 6.68
C GLU A 64 13.42 13.69 5.28
N THR A 65 12.16 13.72 4.86
CA THR A 65 11.73 13.28 3.53
C THR A 65 12.14 14.33 2.49
N ARG A 66 12.96 13.92 1.52
CA ARG A 66 13.27 14.75 0.35
C ARG A 66 12.14 14.63 -0.67
N PHE A 67 11.38 15.69 -0.85
CA PHE A 67 10.34 15.75 -1.88
C PHE A 67 10.98 15.80 -3.27
N VAL A 68 10.60 14.86 -4.12
CA VAL A 68 10.92 14.84 -5.55
C VAL A 68 9.67 15.23 -6.34
N LYS A 69 9.86 15.68 -7.59
CA LYS A 69 8.73 15.96 -8.48
C LYS A 69 7.88 14.69 -8.64
N SER A 70 6.56 14.85 -8.72
CA SER A 70 5.69 13.70 -8.96
C SER A 70 5.94 13.15 -10.38
N PRO A 71 5.75 11.84 -10.62
CA PRO A 71 5.89 11.27 -11.96
C PRO A 71 4.98 11.96 -13.00
N TYR A 72 3.80 12.42 -12.58
CA TYR A 72 2.90 13.18 -13.44
C TYR A 72 3.49 14.51 -13.90
N GLN A 73 4.24 15.19 -13.02
CA GLN A 73 4.90 16.44 -13.34
C GLN A 73 6.17 16.22 -14.19
N GLU A 74 6.93 15.15 -13.93
CA GLU A 74 8.15 14.83 -14.67
C GLU A 74 7.87 14.41 -16.12
N TYR A 75 6.84 13.59 -16.34
CA TYR A 75 6.49 13.07 -17.66
C TYR A 75 5.34 13.82 -18.33
N THR A 76 5.09 15.06 -17.93
CA THR A 76 3.94 15.85 -18.45
C THR A 76 3.97 15.92 -19.97
N ASP A 77 5.15 16.12 -20.56
CA ASP A 77 5.33 16.25 -22.01
C ASP A 77 4.94 14.96 -22.77
N LEU A 78 5.26 13.79 -22.19
CA LEU A 78 4.88 12.48 -22.75
C LEU A 78 3.38 12.21 -22.61
N LEU A 79 2.78 12.64 -21.50
CA LEU A 79 1.36 12.44 -21.22
C LEU A 79 0.48 13.36 -22.07
N THR A 80 0.94 14.58 -22.38
CA THR A 80 0.22 15.54 -23.24
C THR A 80 0.22 15.12 -24.71
N ALA A 81 1.21 14.36 -25.17
CA ALA A 81 1.36 13.95 -26.57
C ALA A 81 0.20 13.08 -27.10
N LYS A 82 -0.62 12.46 -26.24
CA LYS A 82 -1.90 11.86 -26.64
C LYS A 82 -3.02 12.85 -26.32
N PRO A 83 -3.71 13.42 -27.32
CA PRO A 83 -4.75 14.41 -27.08
C PRO A 83 -6.01 13.72 -26.54
N ILE A 84 -6.02 13.42 -25.24
CA ILE A 84 -7.25 13.35 -24.47
C ILE A 84 -7.58 14.81 -24.20
N SER A 85 -8.59 15.36 -24.89
CA SER A 85 -9.19 16.66 -24.60
C SER A 85 -8.43 17.95 -25.00
N LYS A 86 -7.96 18.09 -26.25
CA LYS A 86 -7.84 19.44 -26.86
C LYS A 86 -9.18 20.22 -26.93
N ALA A 87 -10.29 19.62 -26.50
CA ALA A 87 -11.63 20.20 -26.51
C ALA A 87 -12.05 20.91 -25.19
N VAL A 88 -11.36 20.71 -24.06
CA VAL A 88 -11.87 21.19 -22.74
C VAL A 88 -11.09 22.41 -22.20
N ILE A 89 -9.78 22.47 -22.39
CA ILE A 89 -8.94 23.51 -21.76
C ILE A 89 -9.05 24.88 -22.48
N THR A 90 -9.24 24.90 -23.81
CA THR A 90 -9.34 26.14 -24.60
C THR A 90 -10.57 27.01 -24.27
N LYS A 91 -11.52 26.51 -23.46
CA LYS A 91 -12.69 27.29 -23.01
C LYS A 91 -12.50 28.00 -21.67
N VAL A 92 -11.49 27.64 -20.87
CA VAL A 92 -11.31 28.21 -19.52
C VAL A 92 -10.43 29.46 -19.55
N ASP A 93 -9.47 29.55 -20.48
CA ASP A 93 -8.58 30.72 -20.62
C ASP A 93 -9.13 31.84 -21.54
N GLN A 94 -10.40 31.76 -21.97
CA GLN A 94 -11.05 32.73 -22.88
C GLN A 94 -12.11 33.61 -22.19
N VAL A 95 -12.25 33.57 -20.87
CA VAL A 95 -13.17 34.48 -20.13
C VAL A 95 -12.35 35.58 -19.45
N GLU A 96 -12.06 36.60 -20.26
CA GLU A 96 -11.91 38.07 -20.05
C GLU A 96 -11.40 38.67 -18.72
N PRO A 97 -10.97 39.96 -18.72
CA PRO A 97 -10.36 40.80 -19.77
C PRO A 97 -8.86 41.08 -19.54
#